data_AF-A0A354FWT1-F1
#
_entry.id   AF-A0A354FWT1-F1
#
_cell.length_a   1.000
_cell.length_b   1.000
_cell.length_c   1.000
_cell.angle_alpha   90.00
_cell.angle_beta   90.00
_cell.angle_gamma   90.00
#
_symmetry.space_group_name_H-M   'P 1'
#
loop_
_entity.id
_entity.type
_entity.pdbx_description
1 polymer ?
#
loop_
_entity_poly.entity_id
_entity_poly.type
_entity_poly.pdbx_seq_one_letter_code
_entity_poly.pdbx_strand_id
1 'polypeptide(L)' 'PAPTTAPAPTTAPIVRNYPTAQPTGTPGVVISPHKPYNKIRTTGLRPGQLATDPTTKKIFVVPN' A
#
# COMPACT_ATOMS: atom_id res chain seq x y z
N PRO A 1 17.40 -30.15 30.01
CA PRO A 1 16.60 -28.92 30.25
C PRO A 1 16.47 -28.09 28.96
N ALA A 2 15.25 -27.87 28.48
CA ALA A 2 14.94 -27.24 27.19
C ALA A 2 15.25 -25.73 27.17
N PRO A 3 15.60 -25.14 26.00
CA PRO A 3 15.72 -23.69 25.87
C PRO A 3 14.33 -23.05 25.91
N THR A 4 14.13 -22.11 26.83
CA THR A 4 12.97 -21.22 26.88
C THR A 4 12.99 -20.30 25.66
N THR A 5 12.19 -20.62 24.65
CA THR A 5 11.86 -19.71 23.55
C THR A 5 10.99 -18.58 24.09
N ALA A 6 11.54 -17.38 24.18
CA ALA A 6 10.74 -16.17 24.36
C ALA A 6 9.70 -16.07 23.23
N PRO A 7 8.45 -15.69 23.50
CA PRO A 7 7.49 -15.44 22.43
C PRO A 7 8.03 -14.28 21.59
N ALA A 8 8.32 -14.55 20.31
CA ALA A 8 8.59 -13.50 19.34
C ALA A 8 7.46 -12.47 19.42
N PRO A 9 7.72 -11.16 19.31
CA PRO A 9 6.65 -10.20 19.18
C PRO A 9 5.88 -10.57 17.92
N THR A 10 4.73 -11.22 18.10
CA THR A 10 3.73 -11.41 17.05
C THR A 10 3.35 -10.00 16.65
N THR A 11 4.01 -9.50 15.60
CA THR A 11 3.62 -8.27 14.95
C THR A 11 2.27 -8.63 14.35
N ALA A 12 1.19 -8.45 15.13
CA ALA A 12 -0.16 -8.51 14.62
C ALA A 12 -0.14 -7.68 13.34
N PRO A 13 -0.66 -8.20 12.21
CA PRO A 13 -0.73 -7.40 11.01
C PRO A 13 -1.51 -6.17 11.42
N ILE A 14 -0.83 -5.03 11.53
CA ILE A 14 -1.50 -3.76 11.74
C ILE A 14 -2.31 -3.64 10.47
N VAL A 15 -3.61 -3.95 10.55
CA VAL A 15 -4.56 -3.78 9.45
C VAL A 15 -4.70 -2.28 9.28
N ARG A 16 -3.66 -1.66 8.73
CA ARG A 16 -3.67 -0.28 8.33
C ARG A 16 -4.56 -0.25 7.11
N ASN A 17 -5.78 0.21 7.35
CA ASN A 17 -6.80 0.39 6.34
C ASN A 17 -6.37 1.56 5.45
N TYR A 18 -5.43 1.28 4.54
CA TYR A 18 -4.99 2.24 3.55
C TYR A 18 -6.08 2.37 2.48
N PRO A 19 -6.41 3.59 2.05
CA PRO A 19 -7.36 3.76 0.98
C PRO A 19 -6.79 3.19 -0.33
N THR A 20 -7.66 2.57 -1.13
CA THR A 20 -7.29 2.05 -2.44
C THR A 20 -7.32 3.18 -3.46
N ALA A 21 -6.30 3.26 -4.31
CA ALA A 21 -6.28 4.19 -5.44
C ALA A 21 -7.33 3.81 -6.48
N GLN A 22 -7.73 4.79 -7.29
CA GLN A 22 -8.63 4.56 -8.40
C GLN A 22 -7.85 4.09 -9.63
N PRO A 23 -8.23 3.01 -10.31
CA PRO A 23 -7.56 2.63 -11.55
C PRO A 23 -7.82 3.69 -12.62
N THR A 24 -6.88 3.85 -13.54
CA THR A 24 -7.10 4.67 -14.74
C THR A 24 -7.19 3.77 -15.97
N GLY A 25 -7.60 4.34 -17.12
CA GLY A 25 -7.56 3.64 -18.40
C GLY A 25 -6.13 3.37 -18.92
N THR A 26 -5.09 3.85 -18.23
CA THR A 26 -3.69 3.60 -18.58
C THR A 26 -3.12 2.52 -17.66
N PRO A 27 -2.60 1.41 -18.19
CA PRO A 27 -2.01 0.35 -17.38
C PRO A 27 -0.80 0.87 -16.61
N GLY A 28 -0.73 0.54 -15.31
CA GLY A 28 0.32 1.02 -14.43
C GLY A 28 0.21 2.50 -14.06
N VAL A 29 -0.95 3.13 -14.24
CA VAL A 29 -1.26 4.46 -13.72
C VAL A 29 -2.54 4.41 -12.91
N VAL A 30 -2.51 4.96 -11.71
CA VAL A 30 -3.65 5.00 -10.78
C VAL A 30 -3.81 6.42 -10.24
N ILE A 31 -5.02 6.76 -9.83
CA ILE A 31 -5.34 8.03 -9.18
C ILE A 31 -5.23 7.84 -7.67
N SER A 32 -4.32 8.57 -7.04
CA SER A 32 -4.19 8.61 -5.57
C SER A 32 -5.54 8.96 -4.94
N PRO A 33 -5.99 8.24 -3.89
CA PRO A 33 -7.28 8.52 -3.24
C PRO A 33 -7.24 9.81 -2.41
N HIS A 34 -6.08 10.44 -2.29
CA HIS A 34 -5.90 11.67 -1.56
C HIS A 34 -5.93 12.86 -2.51
N LYS A 35 -6.65 13.93 -2.12
CA LYS A 35 -6.61 15.21 -2.85
C LYS A 35 -5.15 15.66 -3.03
N PRO A 36 -4.77 16.15 -4.23
CA PRO A 36 -5.62 16.57 -5.35
C PRO A 36 -5.96 15.46 -6.38
N TYR A 37 -5.91 14.17 -5.99
CA TYR A 37 -6.18 13.03 -6.87
C TYR A 37 -5.16 12.89 -8.00
N ASN A 38 -3.88 12.93 -7.63
CA ASN A 38 -2.77 12.86 -8.57
C ASN A 38 -2.74 11.50 -9.28
N LYS A 39 -2.37 11.53 -10.57
CA LYS A 39 -2.07 10.33 -11.35
C LYS A 39 -0.67 9.85 -11.01
N ILE A 40 -0.58 8.71 -10.34
CA ILE A 40 0.66 8.09 -9.90
C ILE A 40 0.96 6.90 -10.80
N ARG A 41 2.18 6.85 -11.33
CA ARG A 41 2.68 5.66 -12.03
C ARG A 41 3.00 4.58 -11.01
N THR A 42 2.29 3.48 -11.09
CA THR A 42 2.49 2.24 -10.32
C THR A 42 3.03 1.13 -11.21
N THR A 43 3.63 1.47 -12.34
CA THR A 43 4.26 0.51 -13.27
C THR A 43 5.28 -0.34 -12.51
N GLY A 44 5.08 -1.67 -12.51
CA GLY A 44 5.91 -2.63 -11.77
C GLY A 44 5.40 -2.97 -10.36
N LEU A 45 4.39 -2.27 -9.84
CA LEU A 45 3.68 -2.65 -8.62
C LEU A 45 2.53 -3.59 -8.95
N ARG A 46 2.29 -4.54 -8.05
CA ARG A 46 1.18 -5.48 -8.17
C ARG A 46 -0.09 -4.88 -7.58
N PRO A 47 -1.27 -5.23 -8.12
CA PRO A 47 -2.52 -4.88 -7.46
C PRO A 47 -2.55 -5.46 -6.04
N GLY A 48 -3.10 -4.71 -5.09
CA GLY A 48 -3.06 -5.02 -3.66
C GLY A 48 -1.76 -4.61 -2.95
N GLN A 49 -0.73 -4.18 -3.67
CA GLN A 49 0.50 -3.69 -3.06
C GLN A 49 0.33 -2.28 -2.52
N LEU A 50 1.11 -1.93 -1.49
CA LEU A 50 1.18 -0.57 -0.98
C LEU A 50 2.09 0.28 -1.87
N ALA A 51 1.54 1.39 -2.34
CA ALA A 51 2.26 2.43 -3.06
C ALA A 51 2.24 3.72 -2.24
N THR A 52 3.27 4.53 -2.39
CA THR A 52 3.35 5.84 -1.75
C THR A 52 3.26 6.91 -2.82
N ASP A 53 2.36 7.87 -2.63
CA ASP A 53 2.25 9.04 -3.47
C ASP A 53 3.46 9.96 -3.19
N PRO A 54 4.35 10.21 -4.17
CA PRO A 54 5.52 11.09 -3.97
C PRO A 54 5.12 12.55 -3.71
N THR A 55 3.92 12.98 -4.14
CA THR A 55 3.45 14.36 -3.99
C THR A 55 2.84 14.58 -2.62
N THR A 56 1.98 13.66 -2.15
CA THR A 56 1.28 13.82 -0.86
C THR A 56 1.98 13.09 0.29
N LYS A 57 3.00 12.27 0.00
CA LYS A 57 3.68 11.36 0.94
C LYS A 57 2.73 10.39 1.66
N LYS A 58 1.55 10.14 1.10
CA LYS A 58 0.55 9.24 1.67
C LYS A 58 0.60 7.88 1.01
N ILE A 59 0.30 6.86 1.79
CA ILE A 59 0.30 5.46 1.35
C ILE A 59 -1.12 5.10 0.92
N PHE A 60 -1.22 4.41 -0.21
CA PHE A 60 -2.46 3.89 -0.77
C PHE A 60 -2.24 2.47 -1.32
N VAL A 61 -3.32 1.73 -1.49
CA VAL A 61 -3.29 0.38 -2.09
C VAL A 61 -3.46 0.49 -3.60
N VAL A 62 -2.65 -0.24 -4.36
CA VAL A 62 -2.85 -0.35 -5.81
C VAL A 62 -4.16 -1.11 -6.07
N PRO A 63 -5.12 -0.55 -6.84
CA PRO A 63 -6.36 -1.23 -7.18
C PRO A 63 -6.11 -2.54 -7.94
N ASN A 64 -7.03 -3.49 -7.75
CA ASN A 64 -7.10 -4.77 -8.46
C ASN A 64 -7.69 -4.61 -9.87
#